data_AF-A0A9K3NA11-F1
#
_entry.id   AF-A0A9K3NA11-F1
#
_cell.length_a   1.000
_cell.length_b   1.000
_cell.length_c   1.000
_cell.angle_alpha   90.00
_cell.angle_beta   90.00
_cell.angle_gamma   90.00
#
_symmetry.space_group_name_H-M   'P 1'
#
loop_
_entity.id
_entity.type
_entity.pdbx_description
1 polymer ?
#
loop_
_entity_poly.entity_id
_entity_poly.type
_entity_poly.pdbx_seq_one_letter_code
_entity_poly.pdbx_strand_id
1 'polypeptide(L)'
;MASPPSTTTTVAAFLLLLHTAIIARSQPYIGVNYGLVADNLPPPSASAKLLQTTSIGKVRLYGADPSVIKALANTNIGITIGAANSDIPSMAADVTFAKSWIGSNVLPYYPASKIILINVGNEVLQYGTPELKTQLLPAMKNMQSALDELSLGGKIKVSTVHSMSVLGQSEPPSAGRFDPGVVDLLKGLLEFNKESGSPFLINPYPFFAYQTDPRPETLAFCLFQPNAGRPDSGTNVKYMNMFDAQVDAVRAALNAMAFNDVEIVVAETGWPYKGGDDEAGATVENAKAYNGNLVAHLRSMVGTPLMPGKSIDTYLFALYDEDLKPGKPSERAFGIYNVDLTPIYDAKLAGNQGGLANAPTPTISPPADAPTTSGATTPPTNSSTTTTPPSSTTPRDSPTARVNASKNAASLDKIGAGFVIVVSLVVASML
;
A
#
# COMPACT_ATOMS: atom_id res chain seq x y z
N MET A 1 34.39 -40.06 -35.81
CA MET A 1 34.57 -38.65 -36.19
C MET A 1 33.18 -38.02 -36.20
N ALA A 2 32.87 -37.16 -35.23
CA ALA A 2 31.59 -36.45 -35.21
C ALA A 2 31.72 -35.18 -36.05
N SER A 3 30.79 -34.97 -36.97
CA SER A 3 30.76 -33.80 -37.86
C SER A 3 30.62 -32.51 -37.04
N PRO A 4 31.29 -31.41 -37.42
CA PRO A 4 31.13 -30.14 -36.71
C PRO A 4 29.71 -29.59 -36.94
N PRO A 5 29.10 -28.95 -35.93
CA PRO A 5 27.79 -28.34 -36.08
C PRO A 5 27.82 -27.23 -37.14
N SER A 6 26.80 -27.19 -37.99
CA SER A 6 26.64 -26.18 -39.03
C SER A 6 26.54 -24.77 -38.44
N THR A 7 27.18 -23.79 -39.09
CA THR A 7 27.24 -22.37 -38.71
C THR A 7 25.85 -21.75 -38.42
N THR A 8 24.79 -22.30 -39.02
CA THR A 8 23.39 -21.89 -38.84
C THR A 8 22.84 -22.19 -37.44
N THR A 9 23.28 -23.29 -36.82
CA THR A 9 22.85 -23.71 -35.48
C THR A 9 23.45 -22.81 -34.39
N THR A 10 24.65 -22.29 -34.64
CA THR A 10 25.36 -21.38 -33.73
C THR A 10 24.77 -19.97 -33.74
N VAL A 11 24.29 -19.48 -34.89
CA VAL A 11 23.61 -18.18 -35.01
C VAL A 11 22.21 -18.19 -34.40
N ALA A 12 21.45 -19.29 -34.55
CA ALA A 12 20.14 -19.45 -33.91
C ALA A 12 20.25 -19.53 -32.38
N ALA A 13 21.28 -20.20 -31.85
CA ALA A 13 21.57 -20.21 -30.42
C ALA A 13 21.98 -18.82 -29.91
N PHE A 14 22.79 -18.06 -30.68
CA PHE A 14 23.17 -16.69 -30.33
C PHE A 14 21.97 -15.71 -30.35
N LEU A 15 21.03 -15.87 -31.30
CA LEU A 15 19.80 -15.07 -31.35
C LEU A 15 18.81 -15.44 -30.24
N LEU A 16 18.77 -16.71 -29.82
CA LEU A 16 17.96 -17.16 -28.66
C LEU A 16 18.58 -16.69 -27.33
N LEU A 17 19.92 -16.61 -27.24
CA LEU A 17 20.67 -16.03 -26.11
C LEU A 17 20.66 -14.49 -26.09
N LEU A 18 20.47 -13.80 -27.23
CA LEU A 18 20.28 -12.35 -27.26
C LEU A 18 18.84 -11.90 -26.91
N HIS A 19 17.86 -12.82 -26.91
CA HIS A 19 16.49 -12.53 -26.46
C HIS A 19 16.29 -12.73 -24.96
N THR A 20 17.29 -13.20 -24.21
CA THR A 20 17.36 -12.94 -22.77
C THR A 20 17.92 -11.54 -22.54
N ALA A 21 17.26 -10.53 -23.10
CA ALA A 21 17.30 -9.21 -22.48
C ALA A 21 16.89 -9.45 -21.02
N ILE A 22 17.71 -8.95 -20.09
CA ILE A 22 17.47 -9.03 -18.65
C ILE A 22 16.21 -8.20 -18.37
N ILE A 23 15.04 -8.77 -18.63
CA ILE A 23 13.77 -8.23 -18.20
C ILE A 23 13.78 -8.44 -16.70
N ALA A 24 13.85 -7.35 -15.94
CA ALA A 24 13.56 -7.37 -14.52
C ALA A 24 12.22 -8.09 -14.35
N ARG A 25 12.22 -9.25 -13.69
CA ARG A 25 10.96 -9.96 -13.42
C ARG A 25 10.21 -9.13 -12.39
N SER A 26 9.17 -8.43 -12.84
CA SER A 26 8.25 -7.71 -11.95
C SER A 26 7.79 -8.64 -10.85
N GLN A 27 7.91 -8.22 -9.60
CA GLN A 27 7.46 -8.98 -8.45
C GLN A 27 6.05 -8.51 -8.12
N PRO A 28 5.01 -9.35 -8.29
CA PRO A 28 3.62 -8.91 -8.19
C PRO A 28 3.26 -8.42 -6.78
N TYR A 29 4.03 -8.77 -5.76
CA TYR A 29 3.85 -8.32 -4.38
C TYR A 29 4.54 -7.00 -4.04
N ILE A 30 5.41 -6.47 -4.92
CA ILE A 30 6.05 -5.16 -4.74
C ILE A 30 5.33 -4.12 -5.60
N GLY A 31 4.73 -3.15 -4.93
CA GLY A 31 4.13 -1.97 -5.54
C GLY A 31 4.83 -0.69 -5.11
N VAL A 32 4.45 0.42 -5.74
CA VAL A 32 4.86 1.77 -5.34
C VAL A 32 3.66 2.72 -5.41
N ASN A 33 3.59 3.68 -4.49
CA ASN A 33 2.66 4.80 -4.57
C ASN A 33 3.22 5.83 -5.56
N TYR A 34 2.45 6.17 -6.59
CA TYR A 34 2.77 7.23 -7.54
C TYR A 34 1.92 8.45 -7.21
N GLY A 35 2.43 9.25 -6.26
CA GLY A 35 1.86 10.52 -5.84
C GLY A 35 2.02 11.61 -6.90
N LEU A 36 1.05 12.53 -6.94
CA LEU A 36 0.93 13.60 -7.94
C LEU A 36 0.80 14.99 -7.31
N VAL A 37 1.15 15.13 -6.04
CA VAL A 37 1.17 16.39 -5.28
C VAL A 37 2.52 17.09 -5.51
N ALA A 38 2.80 17.36 -6.78
CA ALA A 38 4.00 18.05 -7.23
C ALA A 38 3.78 18.77 -8.56
N ASP A 39 4.62 19.75 -8.87
CA ASP A 39 4.60 20.49 -10.15
C ASP A 39 5.84 20.24 -11.04
N ASN A 40 6.78 19.42 -10.57
CA ASN A 40 8.06 19.14 -11.21
C ASN A 40 8.25 17.68 -11.68
N LEU A 41 7.18 16.87 -11.64
CA LEU A 41 7.25 15.44 -11.95
C LEU A 41 7.63 15.18 -13.41
N PRO A 42 8.35 14.08 -13.69
CA PRO A 42 8.65 13.66 -15.05
C PRO A 42 7.37 13.30 -15.82
N PRO A 43 7.41 13.33 -17.17
CA PRO A 43 6.29 12.87 -17.99
C PRO A 43 5.88 11.42 -17.62
N PRO A 44 4.57 11.10 -17.55
CA PRO A 44 4.12 9.77 -17.17
C PRO A 44 4.69 8.62 -18.01
N SER A 45 4.99 8.86 -19.30
CA SER A 45 5.62 7.88 -20.18
C SER A 45 7.07 7.57 -19.78
N ALA A 46 7.78 8.52 -19.20
CA ALA A 46 9.12 8.32 -18.67
C ALA A 46 9.06 7.50 -17.37
N SER A 47 8.11 7.80 -16.48
CA SER A 47 7.82 6.99 -15.29
C SER A 47 7.43 5.56 -15.64
N ALA A 48 6.59 5.35 -16.65
CA ALA A 48 6.20 4.02 -17.11
C ALA A 48 7.43 3.20 -17.57
N LYS A 49 8.33 3.82 -18.35
CA LYS A 49 9.60 3.20 -18.75
C LYS A 49 10.49 2.88 -17.55
N LEU A 50 10.62 3.82 -16.60
CA LEU A 50 11.38 3.59 -15.38
C LEU A 50 10.84 2.36 -14.65
N LEU A 51 9.53 2.30 -14.40
CA LEU A 51 8.91 1.18 -13.69
C LEU A 51 9.20 -0.17 -14.36
N GLN A 52 9.19 -0.24 -15.70
CA GLN A 52 9.53 -1.46 -16.45
C GLN A 52 10.99 -1.91 -16.28
N THR A 53 11.89 -1.06 -15.81
CA THR A 53 13.28 -1.42 -15.48
C THR A 53 13.48 -1.93 -14.05
N THR A 54 12.41 -1.93 -13.24
CA THR A 54 12.45 -2.29 -11.81
C THR A 54 11.69 -3.58 -11.52
N SER A 55 11.79 -4.08 -10.29
CA SER A 55 10.95 -5.18 -9.81
C SER A 55 9.52 -4.76 -9.43
N ILE A 56 9.13 -3.50 -9.61
CA ILE A 56 7.80 -3.01 -9.25
C ILE A 56 6.75 -3.60 -10.20
N GLY A 57 5.83 -4.39 -9.66
CA GLY A 57 4.73 -5.01 -10.42
C GLY A 57 3.41 -4.25 -10.32
N LYS A 58 3.28 -3.30 -9.38
CA LYS A 58 2.04 -2.56 -9.13
C LYS A 58 2.29 -1.08 -8.86
N VAL A 59 1.35 -0.24 -9.26
CA VAL A 59 1.32 1.18 -8.91
C VAL A 59 0.00 1.49 -8.22
N ARG A 60 0.05 2.27 -7.15
CA ARG A 60 -1.12 2.87 -6.52
C ARG A 60 -1.18 4.36 -6.83
N LEU A 61 -2.29 4.78 -7.42
CA LEU A 61 -2.67 6.17 -7.63
C LEU A 61 -3.75 6.54 -6.61
N TYR A 62 -3.64 7.73 -6.03
CA TYR A 62 -4.63 8.27 -5.11
C TYR A 62 -5.88 8.82 -5.81
N GLY A 63 -5.78 9.04 -7.12
CA GLY A 63 -6.86 9.42 -8.02
C GLY A 63 -6.90 8.50 -9.24
N ALA A 64 -7.53 8.97 -10.31
CA ALA A 64 -7.60 8.27 -11.60
C ALA A 64 -7.02 9.12 -12.74
N ASP A 65 -5.78 9.58 -12.58
CA ASP A 65 -5.14 10.46 -13.56
C ASP A 65 -5.07 9.78 -14.95
N PRO A 66 -5.72 10.33 -15.98
CA PRO A 66 -5.84 9.68 -17.27
C PRO A 66 -4.51 9.59 -18.01
N SER A 67 -3.57 10.50 -17.75
CA SER A 67 -2.26 10.51 -18.41
C SER A 67 -1.36 9.40 -17.86
N VAL A 68 -1.38 9.17 -16.55
CA VAL A 68 -0.63 8.09 -15.91
C VAL A 68 -1.21 6.73 -16.26
N ILE A 69 -2.54 6.58 -16.20
CA ILE A 69 -3.20 5.32 -16.55
C ILE A 69 -2.87 4.95 -18.01
N LYS A 70 -3.03 5.87 -18.96
CA LYS A 70 -2.67 5.65 -20.37
C LYS A 70 -1.19 5.29 -20.56
N ALA A 71 -0.29 5.95 -19.85
CA ALA A 71 1.14 5.67 -19.96
C ALA A 71 1.53 4.26 -19.51
N LEU A 72 0.73 3.65 -18.62
CA LEU A 72 0.92 2.28 -18.14
C LEU A 72 0.22 1.22 -19.01
N ALA A 73 -0.47 1.61 -20.09
CA ALA A 73 -1.12 0.68 -21.00
C ALA A 73 -0.11 -0.32 -21.60
N ASN A 74 -0.50 -1.60 -21.65
CA ASN A 74 0.28 -2.71 -22.20
C ASN A 74 1.63 -2.98 -21.49
N THR A 75 1.87 -2.39 -20.32
CA THR A 75 3.08 -2.63 -19.51
C THR A 75 2.98 -3.86 -18.61
N ASN A 76 1.77 -4.41 -18.44
CA ASN A 76 1.40 -5.44 -17.45
C ASN A 76 1.52 -5.04 -15.97
N ILE A 77 1.91 -3.80 -15.67
CA ILE A 77 1.92 -3.25 -14.31
C ILE A 77 0.47 -3.12 -13.81
N GLY A 78 0.18 -3.71 -12.65
CA GLY A 78 -1.14 -3.59 -12.02
C GLY A 78 -1.38 -2.18 -11.49
N ILE A 79 -2.58 -1.64 -11.71
CA ILE A 79 -2.93 -0.28 -11.31
C ILE A 79 -4.04 -0.33 -10.26
N THR A 80 -3.76 0.23 -9.09
CA THR A 80 -4.76 0.60 -8.10
C THR A 80 -5.08 2.08 -8.28
N ILE A 81 -6.36 2.44 -8.40
CA ILE A 81 -6.81 3.83 -8.53
C ILE A 81 -7.70 4.22 -7.35
N GLY A 82 -7.67 5.50 -6.97
CA GLY A 82 -8.46 6.02 -5.86
C GLY A 82 -9.67 6.83 -6.34
N ALA A 83 -10.84 6.57 -5.76
CA ALA A 83 -11.93 7.54 -5.71
C ALA A 83 -11.70 8.46 -4.50
N ALA A 84 -11.87 9.76 -4.69
CA ALA A 84 -11.53 10.75 -3.67
C ALA A 84 -12.48 10.65 -2.47
N ASN A 85 -12.03 11.09 -1.30
CA ASN A 85 -12.91 11.21 -0.12
C ASN A 85 -14.14 12.07 -0.42
N SER A 86 -14.00 13.11 -1.25
CA SER A 86 -15.09 13.98 -1.69
C SER A 86 -16.13 13.30 -2.57
N ASP A 87 -15.80 12.18 -3.23
CA ASP A 87 -16.72 11.45 -4.11
C ASP A 87 -17.64 10.53 -3.31
N ILE A 88 -17.27 10.18 -2.08
CA ILE A 88 -17.99 9.21 -1.23
C ILE A 88 -19.45 9.58 -1.01
N PRO A 89 -19.84 10.83 -0.66
CA PRO A 89 -21.24 11.15 -0.40
C PRO A 89 -22.14 10.93 -1.62
N SER A 90 -21.72 11.39 -2.80
CA SER A 90 -22.47 11.20 -4.05
C SER A 90 -22.53 9.74 -4.46
N MET A 91 -21.41 9.02 -4.32
CA MET A 91 -21.32 7.60 -4.63
C MET A 91 -22.16 6.73 -3.69
N ALA A 92 -22.26 7.11 -2.42
CA ALA A 92 -23.10 6.44 -1.42
C ALA A 92 -24.60 6.66 -1.70
N ALA A 93 -24.96 7.86 -2.13
CA ALA A 93 -26.36 8.24 -2.34
C ALA A 93 -26.96 7.65 -3.63
N ASP A 94 -26.16 7.50 -4.70
CA ASP A 94 -26.65 7.09 -6.01
C ASP A 94 -25.66 6.19 -6.76
N VAL A 95 -26.09 4.98 -7.10
CA VAL A 95 -25.30 4.03 -7.91
C VAL A 95 -24.98 4.58 -9.30
N THR A 96 -25.80 5.49 -9.84
CA THR A 96 -25.56 6.15 -11.14
C THR A 96 -24.30 7.00 -11.11
N PHE A 97 -23.97 7.60 -9.96
CA PHE A 97 -22.70 8.29 -9.78
C PHE A 97 -21.53 7.31 -9.88
N ALA A 98 -21.62 6.14 -9.23
CA ALA A 98 -20.59 5.09 -9.33
C ALA A 98 -20.41 4.58 -10.77
N LYS A 99 -21.51 4.36 -11.51
CA LYS A 99 -21.48 3.99 -12.93
C LYS A 99 -20.78 5.06 -13.78
N SER A 100 -21.10 6.34 -13.55
CA SER A 100 -20.49 7.46 -14.26
C SER A 100 -19.00 7.59 -13.94
N TRP A 101 -18.62 7.36 -12.68
CA TRP A 101 -17.24 7.33 -12.23
C TRP A 101 -16.45 6.23 -12.94
N ILE A 102 -16.97 4.99 -13.00
CA ILE A 102 -16.35 3.87 -13.73
C ILE A 102 -16.27 4.17 -15.23
N GLY A 103 -17.34 4.71 -15.82
CA GLY A 103 -17.39 5.10 -17.23
C GLY A 103 -16.33 6.13 -17.62
N SER A 104 -15.95 7.01 -16.69
CA SER A 104 -14.94 8.04 -16.92
C SER A 104 -13.52 7.57 -16.62
N ASN A 105 -13.36 6.76 -15.57
CA ASN A 105 -12.05 6.48 -14.95
C ASN A 105 -11.52 5.06 -15.22
N VAL A 106 -12.36 4.14 -15.69
CA VAL A 106 -11.99 2.72 -15.89
C VAL A 106 -12.19 2.29 -17.34
N LEU A 107 -13.41 2.43 -17.86
CA LEU A 107 -13.79 1.91 -19.19
C LEU A 107 -12.92 2.44 -20.35
N PRO A 108 -12.46 3.70 -20.37
CA PRO A 108 -11.63 4.20 -21.46
C PRO A 108 -10.22 3.57 -21.52
N TYR A 109 -9.81 2.89 -20.45
CA TYR A 109 -8.42 2.42 -20.27
C TYR A 109 -8.30 0.91 -20.17
N TYR A 110 -9.31 0.24 -19.61
CA TYR A 110 -9.32 -1.20 -19.41
C TYR A 110 -9.74 -1.94 -20.70
N PRO A 111 -9.10 -3.06 -21.09
CA PRO A 111 -8.07 -3.80 -20.35
C PRO A 111 -6.63 -3.42 -20.69
N ALA A 112 -6.39 -2.48 -21.63
CA ALA A 112 -5.04 -2.11 -22.03
C ALA A 112 -4.20 -1.63 -20.84
N SER A 113 -4.80 -0.83 -19.96
CA SER A 113 -4.26 -0.49 -18.64
C SER A 113 -4.83 -1.48 -17.63
N LYS A 114 -3.94 -2.21 -16.93
CA LYS A 114 -4.32 -3.31 -16.04
C LYS A 114 -4.80 -2.78 -14.69
N ILE A 115 -5.97 -2.14 -14.67
CA ILE A 115 -6.65 -1.71 -13.44
C ILE A 115 -7.12 -2.97 -12.70
N ILE A 116 -6.69 -3.12 -11.44
CA ILE A 116 -6.95 -4.33 -10.62
C ILE A 116 -7.75 -4.05 -9.35
N LEU A 117 -7.69 -2.82 -8.83
CA LEU A 117 -8.30 -2.43 -7.56
C LEU A 117 -8.72 -0.97 -7.60
N ILE A 118 -9.90 -0.67 -7.06
CA ILE A 118 -10.38 0.68 -6.79
C ILE A 118 -10.39 0.87 -5.27
N ASN A 119 -9.74 1.93 -4.79
CA ASN A 119 -9.83 2.37 -3.40
C ASN A 119 -10.86 3.48 -3.28
N VAL A 120 -11.98 3.21 -2.62
CA VAL A 120 -12.97 4.23 -2.27
C VAL A 120 -12.49 4.95 -1.02
N GLY A 121 -11.91 6.13 -1.21
CA GLY A 121 -11.33 6.93 -0.14
C GLY A 121 -9.98 6.44 0.39
N ASN A 122 -9.36 7.30 1.20
CA ASN A 122 -8.09 7.09 1.87
C ASN A 122 -8.19 7.60 3.32
N GLU A 123 -7.99 6.68 4.27
CA GLU A 123 -7.93 6.93 5.72
C GLU A 123 -9.18 7.62 6.29
N VAL A 124 -10.34 7.34 5.69
CA VAL A 124 -11.63 7.97 6.02
C VAL A 124 -12.01 7.76 7.49
N LEU A 125 -11.71 6.58 8.06
CA LEU A 125 -12.04 6.30 9.45
C LEU A 125 -11.23 7.12 10.46
N GLN A 126 -10.07 7.64 10.07
CA GLN A 126 -9.28 8.54 10.90
C GLN A 126 -9.71 10.00 10.70
N TYR A 127 -9.80 10.43 9.44
CA TYR A 127 -9.86 11.84 9.07
C TYR A 127 -11.25 12.35 8.67
N GLY A 128 -12.15 11.44 8.27
CA GLY A 128 -13.50 11.78 7.83
C GLY A 128 -14.39 12.30 8.95
N THR A 129 -15.41 13.08 8.59
CA THR A 129 -16.50 13.43 9.51
C THR A 129 -17.32 12.17 9.85
N PRO A 130 -18.09 12.17 10.96
CA PRO A 130 -18.98 11.04 11.27
C PRO A 130 -19.89 10.63 10.09
N GLU A 131 -20.39 11.61 9.35
CA GLU A 131 -21.22 11.38 8.15
C GLU A 131 -20.42 10.69 7.05
N LEU A 132 -19.22 11.19 6.74
CA LEU A 132 -18.37 10.58 5.71
C LEU A 132 -18.00 9.13 6.04
N LYS A 133 -17.73 8.83 7.32
CA LYS A 133 -17.40 7.47 7.79
C LYS A 133 -18.57 6.51 7.58
N THR A 134 -19.81 6.94 7.86
CA THR A 134 -21.01 6.10 7.67
C THR A 134 -21.38 5.90 6.20
N GLN A 135 -21.00 6.83 5.32
CA GLN A 135 -21.23 6.76 3.87
C GLN A 135 -20.24 5.86 3.12
N LEU A 136 -19.10 5.50 3.73
CA LEU A 136 -18.04 4.73 3.09
C LEU A 136 -18.51 3.35 2.59
N LEU A 137 -19.18 2.57 3.44
CA LEU A 137 -19.66 1.24 3.07
C LEU A 137 -20.71 1.28 1.95
N PRO A 138 -21.76 2.13 2.00
CA PRO A 138 -22.67 2.31 0.86
C PRO A 138 -21.96 2.69 -0.45
N ALA A 139 -20.98 3.60 -0.41
CA ALA A 139 -20.22 3.98 -1.60
C ALA A 139 -19.44 2.80 -2.19
N MET A 140 -18.79 1.99 -1.36
CA MET A 140 -18.10 0.77 -1.79
C MET A 140 -19.05 -0.26 -2.40
N LYS A 141 -20.24 -0.46 -1.80
CA LYS A 141 -21.27 -1.34 -2.34
C LYS A 141 -21.76 -0.86 -3.71
N ASN A 142 -22.03 0.44 -3.88
CA ASN A 142 -22.45 1.00 -5.17
C ASN A 142 -21.36 0.88 -6.25
N MET A 143 -20.09 1.10 -5.89
CA MET A 143 -18.96 0.89 -6.79
C MET A 143 -18.85 -0.59 -7.22
N GLN A 144 -19.01 -1.54 -6.28
CA GLN A 144 -18.99 -2.97 -6.59
C GLN A 144 -20.15 -3.36 -7.52
N SER A 145 -21.39 -2.96 -7.19
CA SER A 145 -22.56 -3.23 -8.03
C SER A 145 -22.39 -2.70 -9.45
N ALA A 146 -21.83 -1.49 -9.60
CA ALA A 146 -21.58 -0.91 -10.91
C ALA A 146 -20.51 -1.67 -11.71
N LEU A 147 -19.48 -2.23 -11.07
CA LEU A 147 -18.52 -3.14 -11.71
C LEU A 147 -19.16 -4.48 -12.10
N ASP A 148 -20.03 -5.02 -11.25
CA ASP A 148 -20.70 -6.30 -11.49
C ASP A 148 -21.64 -6.22 -12.69
N GLU A 149 -22.42 -5.13 -12.82
CA GLU A 149 -23.26 -4.86 -13.99
C GLU A 149 -22.47 -4.82 -15.31
N LEU A 150 -21.21 -4.40 -15.25
CA LEU A 150 -20.29 -4.33 -16.41
C LEU A 150 -19.50 -5.62 -16.60
N SER A 151 -19.76 -6.68 -15.83
CA SER A 151 -18.99 -7.93 -15.84
C SER A 151 -17.48 -7.71 -15.58
N LEU A 152 -17.16 -6.67 -14.81
CA LEU A 152 -15.84 -6.36 -14.28
C LEU A 152 -15.69 -6.80 -12.81
N GLY A 153 -16.80 -7.16 -12.17
CA GLY A 153 -16.83 -7.87 -10.90
C GLY A 153 -15.84 -9.04 -10.86
N GLY A 154 -15.05 -9.10 -9.79
CA GLY A 154 -13.99 -10.12 -9.62
C GLY A 154 -12.71 -9.87 -10.43
N LYS A 155 -12.76 -9.15 -11.56
CA LYS A 155 -11.58 -8.72 -12.34
C LYS A 155 -10.96 -7.46 -11.74
N ILE A 156 -11.81 -6.53 -11.30
CA ILE A 156 -11.45 -5.33 -10.57
C ILE A 156 -12.11 -5.43 -9.19
N LYS A 157 -11.32 -5.34 -8.13
CA LYS A 157 -11.82 -5.36 -6.75
C LYS A 157 -12.10 -3.94 -6.26
N VAL A 158 -12.90 -3.81 -5.20
CA VAL A 158 -13.17 -2.55 -4.51
C VAL A 158 -12.75 -2.69 -3.06
N SER A 159 -11.98 -1.75 -2.53
CA SER A 159 -11.64 -1.69 -1.11
C SER A 159 -11.52 -0.23 -0.64
N THR A 160 -11.08 0.00 0.58
CA THR A 160 -10.72 1.32 1.12
C THR A 160 -9.41 1.19 1.89
N VAL A 161 -8.68 2.29 2.05
CA VAL A 161 -7.37 2.30 2.73
C VAL A 161 -7.52 2.83 4.14
N HIS A 162 -6.98 2.11 5.11
CA HIS A 162 -6.97 2.47 6.52
C HIS A 162 -5.57 2.90 6.96
N SER A 163 -5.51 3.78 7.96
CA SER A 163 -4.28 4.00 8.73
C SER A 163 -4.25 3.05 9.93
N MET A 164 -3.10 2.93 10.59
CA MET A 164 -2.98 2.15 11.82
C MET A 164 -3.86 2.66 12.98
N SER A 165 -4.45 3.86 12.88
CA SER A 165 -5.34 4.40 13.92
C SER A 165 -6.68 3.68 14.02
N VAL A 166 -6.97 2.73 13.14
CA VAL A 166 -8.12 1.83 13.28
C VAL A 166 -7.93 0.82 14.41
N LEU A 167 -6.71 0.64 14.92
CA LEU A 167 -6.41 -0.20 16.07
C LEU A 167 -6.50 0.62 17.36
N GLY A 168 -7.25 0.10 18.34
CA GLY A 168 -7.25 0.61 19.72
C GLY A 168 -6.17 -0.04 20.58
N GLN A 169 -5.75 -1.25 20.21
CA GLN A 169 -4.63 -1.96 20.81
C GLN A 169 -3.79 -2.61 19.71
N SER A 170 -2.47 -2.51 19.82
CA SER A 170 -1.51 -3.05 18.85
C SER A 170 -0.24 -3.63 19.49
N GLU A 171 -0.05 -3.45 20.80
CA GLU A 171 1.10 -3.96 21.55
C GLU A 171 0.61 -4.76 22.79
N PRO A 172 1.10 -6.01 22.99
CA PRO A 172 1.86 -6.79 22.02
C PRO A 172 1.01 -7.11 20.76
N PRO A 173 1.61 -7.46 19.60
CA PRO A 173 0.86 -7.74 18.37
C PRO A 173 -0.30 -8.74 18.53
N SER A 174 -0.16 -9.79 19.34
CA SER A 174 -1.23 -10.77 19.60
C SER A 174 -2.49 -10.16 20.24
N ALA A 175 -2.31 -9.04 20.95
CA ALA A 175 -3.39 -8.28 21.57
C ALA A 175 -4.03 -7.27 20.61
N GLY A 176 -3.63 -7.27 19.32
CA GLY A 176 -4.18 -6.40 18.29
C GLY A 176 -5.71 -6.42 18.27
N ARG A 177 -6.36 -5.27 18.45
CA ARG A 177 -7.82 -5.10 18.42
C ARG A 177 -8.18 -3.77 17.77
N PHE A 178 -9.25 -3.77 16.99
CA PHE A 178 -9.79 -2.54 16.44
C PHE A 178 -10.33 -1.62 17.53
N ASP A 179 -10.23 -0.32 17.29
CA ASP A 179 -10.69 0.72 18.21
C ASP A 179 -12.22 0.63 18.36
N PRO A 180 -12.75 0.54 19.60
CA PRO A 180 -14.20 0.51 19.86
C PRO A 180 -14.98 1.66 19.22
N GLY A 181 -14.36 2.82 18.98
CA GLY A 181 -14.97 3.98 18.34
C GLY A 181 -15.25 3.81 16.84
N VAL A 182 -14.65 2.83 16.17
CA VAL A 182 -14.86 2.57 14.74
C VAL A 182 -15.16 1.09 14.41
N VAL A 183 -15.16 0.20 15.40
CA VAL A 183 -15.29 -1.25 15.21
C VAL A 183 -16.58 -1.67 14.51
N ASP A 184 -17.71 -1.02 14.79
CA ASP A 184 -18.99 -1.35 14.15
C ASP A 184 -18.98 -1.01 12.65
N LEU A 185 -18.37 0.12 12.28
CA LEU A 185 -18.18 0.49 10.87
C LEU A 185 -17.22 -0.46 10.18
N LEU A 186 -16.11 -0.80 10.83
CA LEU A 186 -15.14 -1.77 10.32
C LEU A 186 -15.76 -3.13 10.11
N LYS A 187 -16.63 -3.60 11.01
CA LYS A 187 -17.31 -4.88 10.84
C LYS A 187 -18.04 -4.97 9.50
N GLY A 188 -18.82 -3.95 9.15
CA GLY A 188 -19.52 -3.91 7.86
C GLY A 188 -18.59 -3.83 6.64
N LEU A 189 -17.45 -3.14 6.77
CA LEU A 189 -16.41 -3.11 5.73
C LEU A 189 -15.74 -4.47 5.57
N LEU A 190 -15.45 -5.17 6.67
CA LEU A 190 -14.84 -6.50 6.68
C LEU A 190 -15.78 -7.57 6.13
N GLU A 191 -17.08 -7.49 6.43
CA GLU A 191 -18.12 -8.31 5.79
C GLU A 191 -18.11 -8.13 4.27
N PHE A 192 -18.07 -6.87 3.81
CA PHE A 192 -17.94 -6.56 2.39
C PHE A 192 -16.63 -7.11 1.78
N ASN A 193 -15.49 -6.95 2.46
CA ASN A 193 -14.20 -7.50 2.01
C ASN A 193 -14.28 -9.02 1.84
N LYS A 194 -14.87 -9.71 2.81
CA LYS A 194 -15.05 -11.17 2.78
C LYS A 194 -15.97 -11.60 1.64
N GLU A 195 -17.13 -10.97 1.48
CA GLU A 195 -18.12 -11.30 0.45
C GLU A 195 -17.59 -11.05 -0.97
N SER A 196 -16.87 -9.94 -1.17
CA SER A 196 -16.30 -9.57 -2.48
C SER A 196 -14.95 -10.24 -2.78
N GLY A 197 -14.35 -10.93 -1.80
CA GLY A 197 -12.97 -11.43 -1.87
C GLY A 197 -11.96 -10.29 -2.11
N SER A 198 -12.20 -9.14 -1.49
CA SER A 198 -11.37 -7.94 -1.61
C SER A 198 -10.48 -7.75 -0.37
N PRO A 199 -9.22 -7.32 -0.51
CA PRO A 199 -8.29 -7.20 0.61
C PRO A 199 -8.61 -6.04 1.56
N PHE A 200 -8.19 -6.16 2.81
CA PHE A 200 -8.10 -5.07 3.78
C PHE A 200 -6.79 -4.30 3.56
N LEU A 201 -6.89 -3.00 3.21
CA LEU A 201 -5.71 -2.16 2.93
C LEU A 201 -5.35 -1.32 4.15
N ILE A 202 -4.07 -1.32 4.51
CA ILE A 202 -3.56 -0.65 5.71
C ILE A 202 -2.21 0.06 5.46
N ASN A 203 -1.97 1.16 6.18
CA ASN A 203 -0.75 1.98 6.10
C ASN A 203 0.13 1.85 7.37
N PRO A 204 0.89 0.75 7.55
CA PRO A 204 1.85 0.61 8.64
C PRO A 204 3.13 1.41 8.35
N TYR A 205 3.46 2.35 9.23
CA TYR A 205 4.67 3.17 9.14
C TYR A 205 5.54 3.01 10.39
N PRO A 206 6.57 2.14 10.35
CA PRO A 206 7.60 2.05 11.39
C PRO A 206 8.33 3.37 11.66
N PHE A 207 8.43 4.26 10.67
CA PHE A 207 9.00 5.59 10.83
C PHE A 207 8.27 6.42 11.91
N PHE A 208 6.93 6.48 11.86
CA PHE A 208 6.17 7.24 12.86
C PHE A 208 6.24 6.61 14.26
N ALA A 209 6.34 5.28 14.35
CA ALA A 209 6.59 4.61 15.62
C ALA A 209 7.97 5.00 16.20
N TYR A 210 9.01 5.04 15.37
CA TYR A 210 10.34 5.50 15.77
C TYR A 210 10.36 6.97 16.21
N GLN A 211 9.61 7.85 15.55
CA GLN A 211 9.51 9.26 15.96
C GLN A 211 9.00 9.42 17.40
N THR A 212 8.17 8.50 17.89
CA THR A 212 7.67 8.51 19.28
C THR A 212 8.62 7.86 20.29
N ASP A 213 9.61 7.09 19.81
CA ASP A 213 10.58 6.37 20.64
C ASP A 213 11.95 6.29 19.94
N PRO A 214 12.73 7.39 19.94
CA PRO A 214 13.91 7.54 19.07
C PRO A 214 15.17 6.82 19.60
N ARG A 215 15.02 5.75 20.37
CA ARG A 215 16.15 4.99 20.93
C ARG A 215 16.82 4.11 19.86
N PRO A 216 18.16 3.87 19.93
CA PRO A 216 18.88 3.08 18.92
C PRO A 216 18.33 1.67 18.69
N GLU A 217 17.86 0.99 19.73
CA GLU A 217 17.25 -0.34 19.63
C GLU A 217 15.91 -0.33 18.89
N THR A 218 15.13 0.76 19.02
CA THR A 218 13.89 0.95 18.27
C THR A 218 14.21 1.26 16.81
N LEU A 219 15.25 2.05 16.54
CA LEU A 219 15.70 2.29 15.17
C LEU A 219 16.10 0.98 14.48
N ALA A 220 16.94 0.17 15.12
CA ALA A 220 17.38 -1.12 14.55
C ALA A 220 16.19 -2.05 14.27
N PHE A 221 15.22 -2.09 15.18
CA PHE A 221 13.98 -2.85 15.03
C PHE A 221 13.09 -2.33 13.88
N CYS A 222 12.98 -1.01 13.71
CA CYS A 222 12.22 -0.43 12.59
C CYS A 222 12.91 -0.60 11.23
N LEU A 223 14.24 -0.63 11.19
CA LEU A 223 15.04 -0.73 9.96
C LEU A 223 15.38 -2.17 9.55
N PHE A 224 14.79 -3.20 10.19
CA PHE A 224 15.11 -4.61 9.96
C PHE A 224 16.60 -4.95 10.19
N GLN A 225 17.30 -4.17 11.00
CA GLN A 225 18.71 -4.39 11.33
C GLN A 225 18.85 -5.44 12.44
N PRO A 226 20.03 -6.07 12.61
CA PRO A 226 20.28 -6.97 13.73
C PRO A 226 19.91 -6.34 15.07
N ASN A 227 19.03 -6.99 15.83
CA ASN A 227 18.55 -6.52 17.13
C ASN A 227 18.17 -7.71 18.01
N ALA A 228 17.86 -7.46 19.28
CA ALA A 228 17.53 -8.50 20.24
C ALA A 228 16.17 -9.17 20.01
N GLY A 229 15.33 -8.62 19.11
CA GLY A 229 13.92 -8.96 18.92
C GLY A 229 13.04 -8.52 20.09
N ARG A 230 11.73 -8.48 19.87
CA ARG A 230 10.72 -8.18 20.89
C ARG A 230 9.81 -9.40 21.06
N PRO A 231 9.84 -10.08 22.21
CA PRO A 231 8.91 -11.18 22.48
C PRO A 231 7.51 -10.63 22.71
N ASP A 232 6.55 -11.18 22.00
CA ASP A 232 5.13 -10.96 22.23
C ASP A 232 4.71 -11.67 23.52
N SER A 233 4.21 -10.93 24.50
CA SER A 233 3.91 -11.49 25.83
C SER A 233 2.67 -12.41 25.85
N GLY A 234 1.85 -12.42 24.80
CA GLY A 234 0.67 -13.28 24.71
C GLY A 234 0.94 -14.62 24.03
N THR A 235 1.93 -14.67 23.13
CA THR A 235 2.19 -15.83 22.27
C THR A 235 3.62 -16.35 22.33
N ASN A 236 4.55 -15.60 22.94
CA ASN A 236 6.00 -15.79 22.90
C ASN A 236 6.61 -15.75 21.48
N VAL A 237 5.84 -15.32 20.47
CA VAL A 237 6.38 -15.02 19.14
C VAL A 237 7.41 -13.90 19.27
N LYS A 238 8.61 -14.12 18.74
CA LYS A 238 9.67 -13.11 18.76
C LYS A 238 9.68 -12.33 17.45
N TYR A 239 9.17 -11.11 17.49
CA TYR A 239 9.24 -10.20 16.35
C TYR A 239 10.65 -9.65 16.21
N MET A 240 11.19 -9.67 14.99
CA MET A 240 12.54 -9.17 14.68
C MET A 240 12.54 -7.80 14.01
N ASN A 241 11.36 -7.30 13.61
CA ASN A 241 11.20 -5.98 13.03
C ASN A 241 9.80 -5.40 13.31
N MET A 242 9.68 -4.08 13.21
CA MET A 242 8.43 -3.35 13.48
C MET A 242 7.35 -3.58 12.41
N PHE A 243 7.73 -3.79 11.16
CA PHE A 243 6.77 -4.00 10.07
C PHE A 243 5.92 -5.26 10.32
N ASP A 244 6.57 -6.39 10.63
CA ASP A 244 5.90 -7.64 10.96
C ASP A 244 5.01 -7.47 12.18
N ALA A 245 5.49 -6.78 13.22
CA ALA A 245 4.71 -6.52 14.43
C ALA A 245 3.45 -5.69 14.14
N GLN A 246 3.56 -4.63 13.34
CA GLN A 246 2.43 -3.78 12.96
C GLN A 246 1.41 -4.54 12.08
N VAL A 247 1.90 -5.31 11.10
CA VAL A 247 1.04 -6.10 10.21
C VAL A 247 0.35 -7.23 10.97
N ASP A 248 1.05 -7.89 11.91
CA ASP A 248 0.45 -8.95 12.72
C ASP A 248 -0.49 -8.43 13.80
N ALA A 249 -0.31 -7.20 14.30
CA ALA A 249 -1.33 -6.55 15.12
C ALA A 249 -2.66 -6.38 14.35
N VAL A 250 -2.60 -6.05 13.04
CA VAL A 250 -3.78 -6.00 12.18
C VAL A 250 -4.35 -7.40 11.95
N ARG A 251 -3.51 -8.40 11.68
CA ARG A 251 -3.96 -9.80 11.54
C ARG A 251 -4.64 -10.30 12.82
N ALA A 252 -4.09 -10.00 13.99
CA ALA A 252 -4.70 -10.34 15.27
C ALA A 252 -6.07 -9.66 15.46
N ALA A 253 -6.22 -8.40 15.06
CA ALA A 253 -7.49 -7.68 15.11
C ALA A 253 -8.55 -8.29 14.18
N LEU A 254 -8.17 -8.66 12.94
CA LEU A 254 -9.04 -9.39 12.01
C LEU A 254 -9.47 -10.74 12.58
N ASN A 255 -8.52 -11.50 13.14
CA ASN A 255 -8.79 -12.80 13.74
C ASN A 255 -9.74 -12.69 14.94
N ALA A 256 -9.58 -11.67 15.78
CA ALA A 256 -10.46 -11.42 16.92
C ALA A 256 -11.90 -11.11 16.51
N MET A 257 -12.12 -10.64 15.28
CA MET A 257 -13.44 -10.42 14.69
C MET A 257 -13.91 -11.57 13.77
N ALA A 258 -13.19 -12.69 13.73
CA ALA A 258 -13.46 -13.85 12.87
C ALA A 258 -13.40 -13.59 11.35
N PHE A 259 -12.55 -12.64 10.93
CA PHE A 259 -12.23 -12.34 9.52
C PHE A 259 -10.86 -12.90 9.12
N ASN A 260 -10.57 -14.13 9.53
CA ASN A 260 -9.26 -14.78 9.37
C ASN A 260 -8.80 -14.87 7.91
N ASP A 261 -9.75 -15.02 6.98
CA ASP A 261 -9.47 -15.22 5.55
C ASP A 261 -9.38 -13.91 4.74
N VAL A 262 -9.61 -12.75 5.38
CA VAL A 262 -9.45 -11.45 4.70
C VAL A 262 -7.95 -11.18 4.52
N GLU A 263 -7.52 -11.06 3.27
CA GLU A 263 -6.13 -10.75 2.93
C GLU A 263 -5.76 -9.32 3.34
N ILE A 264 -4.52 -9.14 3.80
CA ILE A 264 -3.97 -7.81 4.11
C ILE A 264 -3.11 -7.36 2.94
N VAL A 265 -3.32 -6.12 2.52
CA VAL A 265 -2.43 -5.41 1.60
C VAL A 265 -1.88 -4.18 2.31
N VAL A 266 -0.57 -4.01 2.32
CA VAL A 266 0.07 -2.78 2.79
C VAL A 266 -0.02 -1.75 1.68
N ALA A 267 -0.94 -0.80 1.81
CA ALA A 267 -1.21 0.21 0.80
C ALA A 267 -0.19 1.36 0.80
N GLU A 268 0.45 1.60 1.94
CA GLU A 268 1.56 2.53 2.06
C GLU A 268 2.49 2.13 3.18
N THR A 269 3.79 2.19 2.90
CA THR A 269 4.83 2.19 3.92
C THR A 269 6.11 2.76 3.35
N GLY A 270 6.88 3.48 4.13
CA GLY A 270 8.08 4.14 3.65
C GLY A 270 8.85 4.83 4.77
N TRP A 271 9.96 5.46 4.40
CA TRP A 271 10.82 6.19 5.31
C TRP A 271 11.41 7.41 4.60
N PRO A 272 11.24 8.62 5.15
CA PRO A 272 11.71 9.83 4.48
C PRO A 272 13.23 9.97 4.59
N TYR A 273 13.89 10.38 3.52
CA TYR A 273 15.35 10.52 3.49
C TYR A 273 15.85 11.88 4.02
N LYS A 274 14.92 12.80 4.27
CA LYS A 274 15.19 14.13 4.83
C LYS A 274 13.98 14.56 5.66
N GLY A 275 14.21 15.31 6.74
CA GLY A 275 13.15 15.85 7.60
C GLY A 275 13.57 17.16 8.26
N GLY A 276 12.70 17.71 9.09
CA GLY A 276 12.98 18.85 9.96
C GLY A 276 13.79 18.46 11.20
N ASP A 277 14.16 19.45 11.99
CA ASP A 277 14.98 19.26 13.19
C ASP A 277 14.30 18.36 14.25
N ASP A 278 12.97 18.28 14.26
CA ASP A 278 12.16 17.44 15.15
C ASP A 278 11.84 16.04 14.57
N GLU A 279 12.37 15.71 13.39
CA GLU A 279 12.02 14.49 12.65
C GLU A 279 13.14 13.46 12.71
N ALA A 280 13.41 12.99 13.92
CA ALA A 280 14.47 12.01 14.19
C ALA A 280 14.42 10.82 13.22
N GLY A 281 15.58 10.47 12.68
CA GLY A 281 15.76 9.31 11.80
C GLY A 281 15.47 9.57 10.33
N ALA A 282 14.98 10.75 9.93
CA ALA A 282 14.79 11.09 8.51
C ALA A 282 16.12 11.40 7.81
N THR A 283 16.83 10.34 7.38
CA THR A 283 18.14 10.41 6.72
C THR A 283 18.20 9.47 5.51
N VAL A 284 19.10 9.76 4.57
CA VAL A 284 19.34 8.91 3.39
C VAL A 284 19.73 7.50 3.80
N GLU A 285 20.56 7.35 4.83
CA GLU A 285 21.01 6.05 5.34
C GLU A 285 19.84 5.21 5.86
N ASN A 286 18.93 5.83 6.63
CA ASN A 286 17.78 5.14 7.21
C ASN A 286 16.71 4.84 6.16
N ALA A 287 16.45 5.76 5.23
CA ALA A 287 15.52 5.52 4.13
C ALA A 287 15.99 4.37 3.23
N LYS A 288 17.29 4.35 2.89
CA LYS A 288 17.94 3.24 2.19
C LYS A 288 17.82 1.94 2.96
N ALA A 289 18.11 1.94 4.26
CA ALA A 289 18.03 0.76 5.10
C ALA A 289 16.58 0.23 5.17
N TYR A 290 15.61 1.09 5.45
CA TYR A 290 14.21 0.70 5.57
C TYR A 290 13.67 0.10 4.27
N ASN A 291 13.68 0.88 3.18
CA ASN A 291 13.10 0.45 1.90
C ASN A 291 13.87 -0.73 1.29
N GLY A 292 15.21 -0.72 1.38
CA GLY A 292 16.04 -1.82 0.89
C GLY A 292 15.83 -3.12 1.67
N ASN A 293 15.74 -3.07 3.00
CA ASN A 293 15.54 -4.25 3.82
C ASN A 293 14.09 -4.76 3.75
N LEU A 294 13.10 -3.87 3.62
CA LEU A 294 11.72 -4.27 3.35
C LEU A 294 11.61 -5.02 2.01
N VAL A 295 12.24 -4.51 0.94
CA VAL A 295 12.30 -5.23 -0.34
C VAL A 295 12.97 -6.60 -0.19
N ALA A 296 14.06 -6.70 0.58
CA ALA A 296 14.71 -7.98 0.86
C ALA A 296 13.81 -8.94 1.64
N HIS A 297 13.11 -8.44 2.67
CA HIS A 297 12.14 -9.21 3.46
C HIS A 297 11.01 -9.74 2.57
N LEU A 298 10.41 -8.90 1.73
CA LEU A 298 9.37 -9.32 0.78
C LEU A 298 9.88 -10.35 -0.23
N ARG A 299 11.15 -10.29 -0.63
CA ARG A 299 11.74 -11.29 -1.55
C ARG A 299 12.04 -12.63 -0.89
N SER A 300 12.25 -12.64 0.42
CA SER A 300 12.51 -13.86 1.18
C SER A 300 11.30 -14.79 1.23
N MET A 301 10.09 -14.28 0.96
CA MET A 301 8.82 -15.01 1.05
C MET A 301 8.53 -15.59 2.44
N VAL A 302 9.27 -15.18 3.48
CA VAL A 302 9.08 -15.69 4.85
C VAL A 302 7.72 -15.29 5.42
N GLY A 303 7.17 -14.14 4.98
CA GLY A 303 5.95 -13.56 5.51
C GLY A 303 6.13 -12.98 6.91
N THR A 304 5.03 -12.78 7.61
CA THR A 304 5.04 -12.38 9.02
C THR A 304 4.87 -13.60 9.92
N PRO A 305 5.21 -13.53 11.22
CA PRO A 305 4.98 -14.64 12.15
C PRO A 305 3.54 -15.21 12.16
N LEU A 306 2.50 -14.39 12.03
CA LEU A 306 1.10 -14.87 11.94
C LEU A 306 0.64 -15.17 10.50
N MET A 307 1.42 -14.82 9.48
CA MET A 307 1.15 -15.13 8.07
C MET A 307 2.40 -15.67 7.36
N PRO A 308 2.94 -16.82 7.80
CA PRO A 308 4.20 -17.33 7.29
C PRO A 308 4.06 -17.90 5.86
N GLY A 309 5.17 -17.92 5.13
CA GLY A 309 5.31 -18.62 3.84
C GLY A 309 4.72 -17.89 2.63
N LYS A 310 4.26 -16.65 2.78
CA LYS A 310 3.86 -15.78 1.67
C LYS A 310 4.29 -14.34 1.94
N SER A 311 4.67 -13.61 0.88
CA SER A 311 4.91 -12.17 0.98
C SER A 311 3.61 -11.40 1.11
N ILE A 312 3.67 -10.30 1.86
CA ILE A 312 2.56 -9.36 1.97
C ILE A 312 2.63 -8.40 0.79
N ASP A 313 1.54 -8.29 0.04
CA ASP A 313 1.40 -7.31 -1.03
C ASP A 313 1.61 -5.89 -0.48
N THR A 314 2.67 -5.22 -0.91
CA THR A 314 3.16 -3.99 -0.25
C THR A 314 3.47 -2.90 -1.27
N TYR A 315 2.93 -1.71 -1.06
CA TYR A 315 3.22 -0.51 -1.86
C TYR A 315 4.17 0.41 -1.09
N LEU A 316 5.37 0.60 -1.62
CA LEU A 316 6.35 1.54 -1.09
C LEU A 316 5.87 2.98 -1.29
N PHE A 317 5.97 3.81 -0.26
CA PHE A 317 5.68 5.24 -0.30
C PHE A 317 7.01 6.03 -0.30
N ALA A 318 7.38 6.72 -1.40
CA ALA A 318 6.69 6.84 -2.69
C ALA A 318 7.66 6.85 -3.89
N LEU A 319 7.14 6.87 -5.12
CA LEU A 319 7.96 6.83 -6.35
C LEU A 319 8.88 8.06 -6.46
N TYR A 320 8.33 9.25 -6.22
CA TYR A 320 9.02 10.54 -6.28
C TYR A 320 8.76 11.34 -5.00
N ASP A 321 9.59 12.36 -4.78
CA ASP A 321 9.24 13.43 -3.86
C ASP A 321 8.04 14.23 -4.40
N GLU A 322 7.15 14.61 -3.49
CA GLU A 322 5.97 15.39 -3.79
C GLU A 322 6.13 16.78 -3.16
N ASP A 323 6.74 17.71 -3.89
CA ASP A 323 7.20 19.02 -3.38
C ASP A 323 6.09 19.96 -2.91
N LEU A 324 4.85 19.73 -3.35
CA LEU A 324 3.68 20.48 -2.91
C LEU A 324 2.95 19.84 -1.71
N LYS A 325 3.46 18.75 -1.13
CA LYS A 325 2.80 18.12 0.03
C LYS A 325 2.81 19.06 1.23
N PRO A 326 1.65 19.28 1.88
CA PRO A 326 1.59 20.06 3.11
C PRO A 326 2.15 19.28 4.31
N GLY A 327 2.35 19.96 5.43
CA GLY A 327 2.78 19.34 6.68
C GLY A 327 4.29 19.38 6.88
N LYS A 328 4.80 18.42 7.66
CA LYS A 328 6.19 18.38 8.11
C LYS A 328 7.17 18.32 6.92
N PRO A 329 8.42 18.81 7.07
CA PRO A 329 9.44 18.72 6.02
C PRO A 329 9.60 17.32 5.42
N SER A 330 9.49 16.25 6.22
CA SER A 330 9.61 14.88 5.73
C SER A 330 8.59 14.48 4.67
N GLU A 331 7.40 15.09 4.68
CA GLU A 331 6.33 14.77 3.71
C GLU A 331 6.76 15.00 2.26
N ARG A 332 7.76 15.84 2.03
CA ARG A 332 8.31 16.20 0.71
C ARG A 332 9.58 15.42 0.36
N ALA A 333 9.91 14.38 1.12
CA ALA A 333 11.18 13.66 1.05
C ALA A 333 11.04 12.12 1.18
N PHE A 334 9.91 11.56 0.74
CA PHE A 334 9.64 10.11 0.75
C PHE A 334 10.03 9.40 -0.56
N GLY A 335 10.46 10.13 -1.57
CA GLY A 335 10.79 9.60 -2.88
C GLY A 335 11.87 8.52 -2.84
N ILE A 336 11.74 7.56 -3.75
CA ILE A 336 12.77 6.57 -4.06
C ILE A 336 13.62 7.03 -5.26
N TYR A 337 13.01 7.76 -6.20
CA TYR A 337 13.67 8.33 -7.37
C TYR A 337 13.55 9.85 -7.38
N ASN A 338 14.58 10.50 -7.92
CA ASN A 338 14.53 11.90 -8.30
C ASN A 338 13.63 12.09 -9.53
N VAL A 339 13.22 13.33 -9.79
CA VAL A 339 12.45 13.69 -10.98
C VAL A 339 13.21 13.49 -12.29
N ASP A 340 14.55 13.40 -12.24
CA ASP A 340 15.43 13.03 -13.37
C ASP A 340 15.56 11.51 -13.58
N LEU A 341 14.75 10.72 -12.85
CA LEU A 341 14.68 9.25 -12.89
C LEU A 341 15.89 8.53 -12.27
N THR A 342 16.84 9.25 -11.66
CA THR A 342 17.93 8.62 -10.90
C THR A 342 17.45 8.16 -9.53
N PRO A 343 17.93 7.04 -8.99
CA PRO A 343 17.59 6.63 -7.63
C PRO A 343 18.21 7.60 -6.61
N ILE A 344 17.42 8.05 -5.63
CA ILE A 344 17.92 8.84 -4.49
C ILE A 344 18.83 7.97 -3.62
N TYR A 345 18.44 6.70 -3.46
CA TYR A 345 19.21 5.65 -2.80
C TYR A 345 18.87 4.29 -3.41
N ASP A 346 19.75 3.30 -3.21
CA ASP A 346 19.53 1.94 -3.68
C ASP A 346 18.53 1.18 -2.78
N ALA A 347 17.25 1.23 -3.13
CA ALA A 347 16.16 0.48 -2.50
C ALA A 347 16.09 -1.01 -2.96
N LYS A 348 17.13 -1.52 -3.64
CA LYS A 348 17.19 -2.91 -4.15
C LYS A 348 16.13 -3.25 -5.19
N LEU A 349 15.55 -2.25 -5.86
CA LEU A 349 14.48 -2.44 -6.86
C LEU A 349 14.97 -2.72 -8.28
N ALA A 350 16.26 -2.51 -8.57
CA ALA A 350 16.84 -2.89 -9.86
C ALA A 350 16.71 -4.42 -10.08
N GLY A 351 16.39 -4.84 -11.31
CA GLY A 351 16.25 -6.25 -11.66
C GLY A 351 17.53 -7.06 -11.35
N ASN A 352 17.50 -7.80 -10.24
CA ASN A 352 18.49 -8.76 -9.73
C ASN A 352 19.96 -8.58 -10.18
N GLN A 353 20.76 -7.97 -9.31
CA GLN A 353 22.07 -8.54 -8.99
C GLN A 353 21.82 -9.61 -7.91
N GLY A 354 21.97 -10.88 -8.29
CA GLY A 354 21.87 -12.01 -7.37
C GLY A 354 22.93 -11.89 -6.27
N GLY A 355 22.46 -11.72 -5.04
CA GLY A 355 23.29 -11.78 -3.84
C GLY A 355 22.36 -12.06 -2.68
N LEU A 356 22.20 -13.34 -2.35
CA LEU A 356 21.63 -13.77 -1.07
C LEU A 356 22.48 -13.16 0.04
N ALA A 357 22.07 -12.00 0.57
CA ALA A 357 22.46 -11.64 1.92
C ALA A 357 21.74 -12.66 2.81
N ASN A 358 22.52 -13.53 3.44
CA ASN A 358 22.05 -14.52 4.40
C ASN A 358 21.26 -13.82 5.51
N ALA A 359 19.94 -13.76 5.37
CA ALA A 359 19.06 -13.52 6.51
C ALA A 359 19.18 -14.74 7.44
N PRO A 360 19.39 -14.57 8.76
CA PRO A 360 19.43 -15.67 9.69
C PRO A 360 18.11 -16.44 9.62
N THR A 361 18.19 -17.74 9.37
CA THR A 361 17.06 -18.66 9.47
C THR A 361 16.48 -18.56 10.89
N PRO A 362 15.16 -18.42 11.09
CA PRO A 362 14.56 -18.52 12.41
C PRO A 362 14.79 -19.95 12.92
N THR A 363 15.65 -20.10 13.93
CA THR A 363 15.80 -21.37 14.64
C THR A 363 14.52 -21.58 15.45
N ILE A 364 13.69 -22.53 15.03
CA ILE A 364 12.63 -23.09 15.88
C ILE A 364 13.35 -23.96 16.92
N SER A 365 13.66 -23.38 18.07
CA SER A 365 14.14 -24.17 19.22
C SER A 365 12.94 -24.80 19.92
N PRO A 366 12.95 -26.13 20.21
CA PRO A 366 11.97 -26.74 21.10
C PRO A 366 12.13 -26.18 22.53
N PRO A 367 11.06 -26.20 23.35
CA PRO A 367 11.13 -25.67 24.71
C PRO A 367 12.08 -26.52 25.55
N ALA A 368 13.11 -25.90 26.11
CA ALA A 368 13.96 -26.51 27.12
C ALA A 368 13.39 -26.25 28.51
N ASP A 369 13.35 -27.31 29.32
CA ASP A 369 12.80 -27.34 30.67
C ASP A 369 13.37 -26.25 31.60
N ALA A 370 12.48 -25.69 32.40
CA ALA A 370 12.76 -24.62 33.35
C ALA A 370 13.61 -25.10 34.55
N PRO A 371 14.53 -24.26 35.05
CA PRO A 371 14.91 -24.27 36.45
C PRO A 371 14.11 -23.21 37.20
N THR A 372 13.42 -23.65 38.25
CA THR A 372 12.83 -22.82 39.30
C THR A 372 13.91 -22.03 40.03
N THR A 373 13.77 -20.70 40.12
CA THR A 373 14.28 -19.92 41.25
C THR A 373 13.42 -18.68 41.48
N SER A 374 13.05 -18.50 42.74
CA SER A 374 12.24 -17.39 43.24
C SER A 374 13.03 -16.08 43.21
N GLY A 375 12.42 -15.01 42.73
CA GLY A 375 12.99 -13.67 42.80
C GLY A 375 11.90 -12.63 42.57
N ALA A 376 11.29 -12.17 43.66
CA ALA A 376 10.36 -11.06 43.63
C ALA A 376 11.08 -9.80 43.11
N THR A 377 10.65 -9.30 41.96
CA THR A 377 10.87 -7.91 41.56
C THR A 377 9.60 -7.40 40.87
N THR A 378 9.10 -6.30 41.41
CA THR A 378 7.90 -5.57 41.01
C THR A 378 8.00 -5.07 39.56
N PRO A 379 6.97 -5.26 38.72
CA PRO A 379 6.89 -4.62 37.40
C PRO A 379 6.66 -3.11 37.54
N PRO A 380 7.27 -2.25 36.72
CA PRO A 380 6.84 -0.86 36.58
C PRO A 380 5.54 -0.84 35.77
N THR A 381 4.44 -0.46 36.42
CA THR A 381 3.19 -0.06 35.77
C THR A 381 3.40 1.30 35.08
N ASN A 382 3.58 1.29 33.76
CA ASN A 382 3.36 2.48 32.93
C ASN A 382 2.01 2.35 32.23
N SER A 383 0.95 2.68 32.98
CA SER A 383 -0.35 3.03 32.41
C SER A 383 -0.27 4.49 31.99
N SER A 384 0.03 4.77 30.73
CA SER A 384 -0.16 6.09 30.14
C SER A 384 -1.51 6.12 29.41
N THR A 385 -2.59 6.27 30.17
CA THR A 385 -3.83 6.86 29.65
C THR A 385 -3.58 8.34 29.40
N THR A 386 -3.39 8.73 28.15
CA THR A 386 -3.39 10.15 27.77
C THR A 386 -4.76 10.47 27.19
N THR A 387 -5.60 11.08 28.02
CA THR A 387 -6.79 11.82 27.59
C THR A 387 -6.33 13.09 26.88
N THR A 388 -6.60 13.19 25.58
CA THR A 388 -6.38 14.41 24.80
C THR A 388 -7.50 15.43 25.08
N PRO A 389 -7.21 16.72 25.33
CA PRO A 389 -8.25 17.75 25.42
C PRO A 389 -8.85 18.06 24.03
N PRO A 390 -10.11 18.53 23.95
CA PRO A 390 -10.78 18.77 22.68
C PRO A 390 -10.22 20.03 22.02
N SER A 391 -9.44 19.87 20.94
CA SER A 391 -9.04 21.00 20.09
C SER A 391 -10.00 21.14 18.92
N SER A 392 -10.77 22.23 18.93
CA SER A 392 -11.42 22.95 17.81
C SER A 392 -11.82 22.14 16.58
N THR A 393 -13.13 22.08 16.35
CA THR A 393 -13.83 21.63 15.15
C THR A 393 -13.33 22.33 13.88
N THR A 394 -12.43 21.68 13.16
CA THR A 394 -12.24 21.88 11.72
C THR A 394 -11.89 20.50 11.13
N PRO A 395 -12.62 20.03 10.09
CA PRO A 395 -12.34 18.73 9.47
C PRO A 395 -10.89 18.71 8.96
N ARG A 396 -10.09 17.72 9.36
CA ARG A 396 -8.78 17.46 8.75
C ARG A 396 -8.96 16.28 7.80
N ASP A 397 -9.01 16.53 6.50
CA ASP A 397 -8.81 15.48 5.50
C ASP A 397 -7.41 14.87 5.66
N SER A 398 -7.22 13.60 5.27
CA SER A 398 -5.88 12.99 5.19
C SER A 398 -4.97 13.89 4.34
N PRO A 399 -3.72 14.20 4.77
CA PRO A 399 -2.81 15.09 4.05
C PRO A 399 -2.66 14.75 2.56
N THR A 400 -2.74 13.46 2.22
CA THR A 400 -2.61 12.94 0.85
C THR A 400 -3.94 12.95 0.07
N ALA A 401 -5.09 12.97 0.75
CA ALA A 401 -6.42 13.01 0.12
C ALA A 401 -6.84 14.41 -0.34
N ARG A 402 -6.43 15.47 0.38
CA ARG A 402 -6.83 16.87 0.12
C ARG A 402 -6.48 17.37 -1.29
N VAL A 403 -5.36 16.93 -1.84
CA VAL A 403 -4.85 17.48 -3.11
C VAL A 403 -5.37 16.73 -4.33
N ASN A 404 -5.55 15.40 -4.23
CA ASN A 404 -5.98 14.57 -5.37
C ASN A 404 -7.45 14.78 -5.77
N ALA A 405 -8.32 15.19 -4.83
CA ALA A 405 -9.72 15.52 -5.12
C ALA A 405 -9.88 16.71 -6.10
N SER A 406 -9.00 17.71 -6.03
CA SER A 406 -9.08 18.93 -6.84
C SER A 406 -8.91 18.69 -8.34
N LYS A 407 -8.16 17.65 -8.74
CA LYS A 407 -7.92 17.30 -10.14
C LYS A 407 -9.09 16.48 -10.74
N ASN A 408 -9.77 15.66 -9.93
CA ASN A 408 -10.92 14.86 -10.38
C ASN A 408 -12.19 15.69 -10.62
N ALA A 409 -12.46 16.70 -9.78
CA ALA A 409 -13.65 17.56 -9.90
C ALA A 409 -13.69 18.32 -11.25
N ALA A 410 -12.53 18.80 -11.72
CA ALA A 410 -12.42 19.51 -13.00
C ALA A 410 -12.73 18.63 -14.23
N SER A 411 -12.67 17.30 -14.09
CA SER A 411 -13.01 16.35 -15.17
C SER A 411 -14.51 16.03 -15.20
N LEU A 412 -15.19 16.00 -14.06
CA LEU A 412 -16.62 15.66 -13.98
C LEU A 412 -17.51 16.82 -14.44
N ASP A 413 -17.15 18.06 -14.11
CA ASP A 413 -17.92 19.26 -14.50
C ASP A 413 -17.96 19.50 -16.03
N LYS A 414 -16.98 19.00 -16.78
CA LYS A 414 -16.90 19.18 -18.23
C LYS A 414 -17.68 18.14 -19.04
N ILE A 415 -18.12 17.04 -18.44
CA ILE A 415 -18.64 15.86 -19.16
C ILE A 415 -20.15 15.65 -18.94
N GLY A 416 -20.75 16.29 -17.94
CA GLY A 416 -22.21 16.22 -17.69
C GLY A 416 -23.07 16.60 -18.91
N ALA A 417 -22.55 17.41 -19.84
CA ALA A 417 -23.23 17.75 -21.09
C ALA A 417 -23.02 16.74 -22.24
N GLY A 418 -21.94 15.95 -22.22
CA GLY A 418 -21.60 14.99 -23.28
C GLY A 418 -22.24 13.61 -23.09
N PHE A 419 -22.49 13.20 -21.85
CA PHE A 419 -23.01 11.87 -21.51
C PHE A 419 -24.46 11.65 -21.98
N VAL A 420 -25.28 12.70 -22.01
CA VAL A 420 -26.66 12.65 -22.52
C VAL A 420 -26.69 12.35 -24.03
N ILE A 421 -25.67 12.76 -24.78
CA ILE A 421 -25.63 12.62 -26.24
C ILE A 421 -25.17 11.22 -26.67
N VAL A 422 -24.23 10.61 -25.95
CA VAL A 422 -23.67 9.29 -26.31
C VAL A 422 -24.66 8.16 -26.04
N VAL A 423 -25.44 8.24 -24.95
CA VAL A 423 -26.45 7.22 -24.62
C VAL A 423 -27.61 7.23 -25.63
N SER A 424 -28.00 8.40 -26.16
CA SER A 424 -29.04 8.50 -27.20
C SER A 424 -28.61 7.93 -28.56
N LEU A 425 -27.32 7.98 -28.90
CA LEU A 425 -26.80 7.46 -30.18
C LEU A 425 -26.68 5.93 -30.20
N VAL A 426 -26.40 5.29 -29.05
CA VAL A 426 -26.29 3.82 -28.98
C VAL A 426 -27.67 3.14 -29.02
N VAL A 427 -28.71 3.79 -28.47
CA VAL A 427 -30.09 3.25 -28.50
C VAL A 427 -30.74 3.40 -29.88
N ALA A 428 -30.36 4.41 -30.67
CA ALA A 428 -30.88 4.59 -32.04
C ALA A 428 -30.26 3.64 -33.08
N SER A 429 -29.18 2.93 -32.74
CA SER A 429 -28.55 1.91 -33.61
C SER A 429 -28.97 0.47 -33.30
N MET A 430 -29.91 0.28 -32.36
CA MET A 430 -30.45 -1.04 -31.99
C MET A 430 -32.00 -1.13 -32.11
N LEU A 431 -32.62 -0.19 -32.81
CA LEU A 431 -33.98 -0.25 -33.37
C LEU A 431 -33.87 -0.06 -34.88
#